data_AF-A0A0V8RTJ5-F1
#
_entry.id   AF-A0A0V8RTJ5-F1
#
_cell.length_a   1.000
_cell.length_b   1.000
_cell.length_c   1.000
_cell.angle_alpha   90.00
_cell.angle_beta   90.00
_cell.angle_gamma   90.00
#
_symmetry.space_group_name_H-M   'P 1'
#
loop_
_entity.id
_entity.type
_entity.pdbx_description
1 polymer ?
#
loop_
_entity_poly.entity_id
_entity_poly.type
_entity_poly.pdbx_seq_one_letter_code
_entity_poly.pdbx_strand_id
1 'polypeptide(L)'
;MIIFTLHGSALRLKAHYHPKGCMRARQSHVDLPCSIEPLCSLAAKRGMKLACRSLEGCITVMEPVTGIEARLCSQSGSLACSRQVYVMRTRGGSLYIGPVVYNGG
;
A
#
# COMPACT_ATOMS: atom_id res chain seq x y z
N MET A 1 -11.33 -5.44 1.31
CA MET A 1 -10.32 -6.52 1.28
C MET A 1 -9.36 -6.23 0.14
N ILE A 2 -8.06 -6.47 0.31
CA ILE A 2 -7.05 -6.33 -0.75
C ILE A 2 -6.46 -7.69 -1.08
N ILE A 3 -6.27 -7.95 -2.37
CA ILE A 3 -5.38 -8.99 -2.88
C ILE A 3 -4.00 -8.37 -3.01
N PHE A 4 -3.07 -8.84 -2.18
CA PHE A 4 -1.67 -8.44 -2.20
C PHE A 4 -0.87 -9.51 -2.91
N THR A 5 -0.10 -9.14 -3.93
CA THR A 5 0.74 -10.08 -4.68
C THR A 5 2.20 -9.65 -4.57
N LEU A 6 3.06 -10.59 -4.20
CA LEU A 6 4.51 -10.42 -4.12
C LEU A 6 5.18 -11.70 -4.61
N HIS A 7 6.16 -11.56 -5.50
CA HIS A 7 6.88 -12.69 -6.12
C HIS A 7 5.94 -13.79 -6.66
N GLY A 8 4.81 -13.38 -7.27
CA GLY A 8 3.80 -14.29 -7.82
C GLY A 8 2.87 -14.94 -6.79
N SER A 9 3.11 -14.77 -5.49
CA SER A 9 2.24 -15.28 -4.43
C SER A 9 1.18 -14.25 -4.06
N ALA A 10 -0.09 -14.66 -4.05
CA ALA A 10 -1.22 -13.78 -3.72
C ALA A 10 -1.77 -14.08 -2.32
N LEU A 11 -1.97 -13.04 -1.52
CA LEU A 11 -2.50 -13.08 -0.17
C LEU A 11 -3.73 -12.19 -0.06
N ARG A 12 -4.77 -12.68 0.62
CA ARG A 12 -5.95 -11.88 0.95
C ARG A 12 -5.73 -11.19 2.28
N LEU A 13 -5.80 -9.87 2.28
CA LEU A 13 -5.50 -9.06 3.45
C LEU A 13 -6.64 -8.11 3.77
N LYS A 14 -7.04 -8.10 5.04
CA LYS A 14 -7.95 -7.09 5.55
C LYS A 14 -7.24 -5.74 5.53
N ALA A 15 -7.74 -4.84 4.70
CA ALA A 15 -7.17 -3.52 4.50
C ALA A 15 -8.16 -2.45 4.93
N HIS A 16 -7.65 -1.35 5.47
CA HIS A 16 -8.44 -0.20 5.88
C HIS A 16 -8.05 1.01 5.04
N TYR A 17 -8.99 1.51 4.24
CA TYR A 17 -8.81 2.77 3.54
C TYR A 17 -9.19 3.94 4.46
N HIS A 18 -8.31 4.92 4.53
CA HIS A 18 -8.50 6.14 5.29
C HIS A 18 -8.47 7.32 4.32
N PRO A 19 -9.60 8.01 4.08
CA PRO A 19 -9.61 9.20 3.25
C PRO A 19 -8.81 10.33 3.91
N LYS A 20 -8.39 11.31 3.09
CA LYS A 20 -7.76 12.53 3.59
C LYS A 20 -8.64 13.18 4.67
N GLY A 21 -8.03 13.62 5.77
CA GLY A 21 -8.72 14.21 6.92
C GLY A 21 -9.15 13.20 7.99
N CYS A 22 -9.32 11.92 7.65
CA CYS A 22 -9.54 10.86 8.64
C CYS A 22 -8.34 10.77 9.59
N MET A 23 -8.57 10.78 10.91
CA MET A 23 -7.51 10.75 11.93
C MET A 23 -6.42 11.82 11.73
N ARG A 24 -6.79 12.99 11.17
CA ARG A 24 -5.86 14.09 10.81
C ARG A 24 -4.83 13.71 9.74
N ALA A 25 -5.08 12.67 8.95
CA ALA A 25 -4.22 12.28 7.84
C ALA A 25 -4.18 13.37 6.77
N ARG A 26 -2.98 13.80 6.40
CA ARG A 26 -2.76 14.82 5.35
C ARG A 26 -3.10 14.32 3.95
N GLN A 27 -3.09 12.99 3.77
CA GLN A 27 -3.30 12.30 2.51
C GLN A 27 -4.13 11.04 2.76
N SER A 28 -4.87 10.61 1.74
CA SER A 28 -5.55 9.32 1.75
C SER A 28 -4.54 8.18 1.70
N HIS A 29 -4.81 7.11 2.43
CA HIS A 29 -3.90 5.99 2.55
C HIS A 29 -4.66 4.69 2.79
N VAL A 30 -3.96 3.58 2.61
CA VAL A 30 -4.43 2.26 3.00
C VAL A 30 -3.49 1.71 4.06
N ASP A 31 -4.09 1.19 5.13
CA ASP A 31 -3.40 0.43 6.15
C ASP A 31 -3.61 -1.08 5.91
N LEU A 32 -2.50 -1.82 5.91
CA LEU A 32 -2.44 -3.27 5.79
C LEU A 32 -1.84 -3.89 7.06
N PRO A 33 -2.09 -5.19 7.34
CA PRO A 33 -1.34 -5.92 8.35
C PRO A 33 0.14 -5.91 7.99
N CYS A 34 1.03 -5.56 8.93
CA CYS A 34 2.48 -5.63 8.72
C CYS A 34 3.00 -7.05 9.02
N SER A 35 2.35 -8.05 8.43
CA SER A 35 2.80 -9.46 8.43
C SER A 35 3.38 -9.87 7.07
N ILE A 36 3.62 -8.88 6.20
CA ILE A 36 3.97 -9.05 4.79
C ILE A 36 5.44 -8.67 4.61
N GLU A 37 6.30 -9.66 4.58
CA GLU A 37 7.72 -9.45 4.25
C GLU A 37 7.94 -9.52 2.74
N PRO A 38 8.93 -8.79 2.18
CA PRO A 38 9.91 -7.92 2.87
C PRO A 38 9.43 -6.47 3.08
N LEU A 39 8.23 -6.13 2.60
CA LEU A 39 7.71 -4.76 2.62
C LEU A 39 7.58 -4.19 4.04
N CYS A 40 7.18 -5.01 5.01
CA CYS A 40 7.11 -4.59 6.41
C CYS A 40 8.50 -4.25 6.98
N SER A 41 9.53 -5.06 6.71
CA SER A 41 10.91 -4.77 7.12
C SER A 41 11.46 -3.51 6.46
N LEU A 42 11.21 -3.34 5.16
CA LEU A 42 11.62 -2.14 4.42
C LEU A 42 10.95 -0.86 4.94
N ALA A 43 9.72 -0.98 5.45
CA ALA A 43 8.95 0.11 6.03
C ALA A 43 9.33 0.45 7.47
N ALA A 44 10.29 -0.26 8.08
CA ALA A 44 10.73 -0.03 9.45
C ALA A 44 11.49 1.31 9.61
N LYS A 45 11.49 1.87 10.83
CA LYS A 45 12.13 3.13 11.21
C LYS A 45 11.47 4.38 10.62
N ARG A 46 11.97 4.89 9.49
CA ARG A 46 11.63 6.21 8.93
C ARG A 46 10.69 6.13 7.72
N GLY A 47 10.16 4.95 7.41
CA GLY A 47 9.45 4.69 6.16
C GLY A 47 10.31 4.96 4.92
N MET A 48 9.74 4.72 3.75
CA MET A 48 10.43 4.95 2.48
C MET A 48 9.48 5.32 1.37
N LYS A 49 10.00 5.99 0.34
CA LYS A 49 9.25 6.27 -0.88
C LYS A 49 9.48 5.14 -1.88
N LEU A 50 8.40 4.56 -2.37
CA LEU A 50 8.40 3.56 -3.42
C LEU A 50 7.85 4.17 -4.70
N ALA A 51 8.37 3.74 -5.85
CA ALA A 51 7.73 4.03 -7.12
C ALA A 51 6.35 3.38 -7.14
N CYS A 52 5.36 4.06 -7.72
CA CYS A 52 4.00 3.55 -7.79
C CYS A 52 3.41 3.73 -9.19
N ARG A 53 2.67 2.72 -9.65
CA ARG A 53 1.97 2.73 -10.93
C ARG A 53 0.56 2.19 -10.74
N SER A 54 -0.41 2.84 -11.38
CA SER A 54 -1.78 2.34 -11.43
C SER A 54 -1.98 1.50 -12.69
N LEU A 55 -2.53 0.30 -12.57
CA LEU A 55 -2.82 -0.59 -13.68
C LEU A 55 -4.07 -1.43 -13.38
N GLU A 56 -5.06 -1.39 -14.26
CA GLU A 56 -6.28 -2.21 -14.19
C GLU A 56 -7.00 -2.15 -12.83
N GLY A 57 -7.07 -0.96 -12.23
CA GLY A 57 -7.71 -0.77 -10.91
C GLY A 57 -6.90 -1.32 -9.72
N CYS A 58 -5.66 -1.72 -9.95
CA CYS A 58 -4.68 -2.04 -8.92
C CYS A 58 -3.57 -0.99 -8.88
N ILE A 59 -2.79 -0.99 -7.80
CA ILE A 59 -1.50 -0.30 -7.75
C ILE A 59 -0.37 -1.31 -7.66
N THR A 60 0.74 -1.00 -8.33
CA THR A 60 2.01 -1.68 -8.17
C THR A 60 2.96 -0.73 -7.46
N VAL A 61 3.58 -1.19 -6.37
CA VAL A 61 4.61 -0.47 -5.62
C VAL A 61 5.94 -1.17 -5.81
N MET A 62 6.98 -0.41 -6.12
CA MET A 62 8.31 -0.95 -6.43
C MET A 62 9.39 -0.21 -5.64
N GLU A 63 10.24 -0.98 -4.97
CA GLU A 63 11.43 -0.47 -4.31
C GLU A 63 12.58 -0.35 -5.32
N PRO A 64 13.12 0.85 -5.55
CA PRO A 64 14.05 1.09 -6.65
C PRO A 64 15.43 0.43 -6.49
N VAL A 65 15.90 0.15 -5.27
CA VAL A 65 17.26 -0.37 -5.05
C VAL A 65 17.32 -1.89 -5.21
N THR A 66 16.36 -2.60 -4.64
CA THR A 66 16.26 -4.07 -4.60
C THR A 66 15.38 -4.63 -5.73
N GLY A 67 14.55 -3.79 -6.35
CA GLY A 67 13.60 -4.21 -7.37
C GLY A 67 12.39 -4.97 -6.80
N ILE A 68 12.19 -4.98 -5.48
CA ILE A 68 11.03 -5.62 -4.86
C ILE A 68 9.75 -4.95 -5.38
N GLU A 69 8.89 -5.75 -6.01
CA GLU A 69 7.62 -5.31 -6.57
C GLU A 69 6.46 -6.00 -5.88
N ALA A 70 5.47 -5.22 -5.45
CA ALA A 70 4.21 -5.72 -4.93
C ALA A 70 3.01 -5.09 -5.62
N ARG A 71 2.00 -5.91 -5.94
CA ARG A 71 0.73 -5.46 -6.53
C ARG A 71 -0.38 -5.52 -5.48
N LEU A 72 -1.20 -4.49 -5.42
CA LEU A 72 -2.32 -4.35 -4.50
C LEU A 72 -3.60 -4.09 -5.31
N CYS A 73 -4.54 -5.01 -5.24
CA CYS A 73 -5.85 -4.90 -5.89
C CYS A 73 -6.96 -4.91 -4.84
N SER A 74 -7.88 -3.95 -4.87
CA SER A 74 -9.08 -4.05 -4.04
C SER A 74 -10.06 -5.06 -4.64
N GLN A 75 -10.76 -5.80 -3.79
CA GLN A 75 -11.81 -6.73 -4.26
C GLN A 75 -13.13 -6.03 -4.59
N SER A 76 -13.35 -4.80 -4.11
CA SER A 76 -14.64 -4.10 -4.15
C SER A 76 -14.56 -2.71 -4.78
N GLY A 77 -13.50 -2.44 -5.54
CA GLY A 77 -13.27 -1.14 -6.15
C GLY A 77 -11.90 -1.06 -6.79
N SER A 78 -11.49 0.15 -7.16
CA SER A 78 -10.16 0.40 -7.74
C SER A 78 -9.25 1.15 -6.78
N LEU A 79 -7.97 0.83 -6.83
CA LEU A 79 -6.90 1.59 -6.20
C LEU A 79 -6.13 2.32 -7.28
N ALA A 80 -5.77 3.56 -7.00
CA ALA A 80 -4.91 4.36 -7.85
C ALA A 80 -3.86 5.11 -7.02
N CYS A 81 -2.71 5.32 -7.62
CA CYS A 81 -1.64 6.19 -7.14
C CYS A 81 -1.08 7.01 -8.30
N SER A 82 -0.36 8.09 -7.99
CA SER A 82 0.22 8.95 -9.01
C SER A 82 1.56 8.40 -9.51
N ARG A 83 2.66 8.71 -8.81
CA ARG A 83 4.03 8.34 -9.20
C ARG A 83 4.79 7.61 -8.11
N GLN A 84 4.49 7.95 -6.85
CA GLN A 84 5.17 7.40 -5.70
C GLN A 84 4.19 7.29 -4.54
N VAL A 85 4.45 6.31 -3.69
CA VAL A 85 3.81 6.20 -2.39
C VAL A 85 4.89 6.21 -1.32
N TYR A 86 4.54 6.75 -0.18
CA TYR A 86 5.28 6.57 1.04
C TYR A 86 4.72 5.36 1.78
N VAL A 87 5.62 4.48 2.19
CA VAL A 87 5.32 3.27 2.94
C VAL A 87 6.02 3.34 4.28
N MET A 88 5.29 3.09 5.36
CA MET A 88 5.87 3.10 6.70
C MET A 88 5.15 2.12 7.62
N ARG A 89 5.86 1.57 8.59
CA ARG A 89 5.22 0.88 9.72
C ARG A 89 4.70 1.92 10.70
N THR A 90 3.39 1.91 10.93
CA THR A 90 2.73 2.75 11.93
C THR A 90 3.07 2.28 13.34
N ARG A 91 2.85 3.14 14.35
CA ARG A 91 3.01 2.77 15.77
C ARG A 91 2.07 1.63 16.19
N GLY A 92 0.90 1.52 15.54
CA GLY A 92 -0.06 0.44 15.76
C GLY A 92 0.33 -0.88 15.10
N GLY A 93 1.48 -0.93 14.40
CA GLY A 93 1.96 -2.15 13.77
C GLY A 93 1.36 -2.45 12.40
N SER A 94 0.53 -1.57 11.85
CA SER A 94 0.05 -1.65 10.46
C SER A 94 1.08 -1.07 9.48
N LEU A 95 1.05 -1.55 8.24
CA LEU A 95 1.78 -1.00 7.11
C LEU A 95 0.91 0.09 6.44
N TYR A 96 1.34 1.34 6.58
CA TYR A 96 0.76 2.49 5.89
C TYR A 96 1.27 2.56 4.46
N ILE A 97 0.38 2.78 3.49
CA ILE A 97 0.73 3.05 2.09
C ILE A 97 -0.09 4.24 1.61
N GLY A 98 0.57 5.35 1.26
CA GLY A 98 -0.10 6.54 0.74
C GLY A 98 0.85 7.56 0.12
N PRO A 99 0.41 8.45 -0.78
CA PRO A 99 -0.99 8.71 -1.12
C PRO A 99 -1.56 7.68 -2.08
N VAL A 100 -2.74 7.16 -1.75
CA VAL A 100 -3.52 6.27 -2.63
C VAL A 100 -4.98 6.72 -2.65
N VAL A 101 -5.62 6.59 -3.80
CA VAL A 101 -7.04 6.85 -4.00
C VAL A 101 -7.75 5.52 -4.07
N TYR A 102 -8.86 5.40 -3.34
CA TYR A 102 -9.78 4.28 -3.46
C TYR A 102 -11.09 4.78 -4.05
N ASN A 103 -11.50 4.20 -5.17
CA ASN A 103 -12.83 4.40 -5.74
C ASN A 103 -13.61 3.11 -5.50
N GLY A 104 -14.48 3.13 -4.49
CA GLY A 104 -15.40 2.03 -4.22
C GLY A 104 -16.50 1.97 -5.27
N GLY A 105 -16.92 0.75 -5.62
CA GLY A 105 -18.19 0.51 -6.29
C GLY A 105 -19.37 0.59 -5.33
#